data_AF-A0A1Q3Q6F2-F1
#
_entry.id   AF-A0A1Q3Q6F2-F1
#
_cell.length_a   1.000
_cell.length_b   1.000
_cell.length_c   1.000
_cell.angle_alpha   90.00
_cell.angle_beta   90.00
_cell.angle_gamma   90.00
#
_symmetry.space_group_name_H-M   'P 1'
#
loop_
_entity.id
_entity.type
_entity.pdbx_description
1 polymer ?
#
loop_
_entity_poly.entity_id
_entity_poly.type
_entity_poly.pdbx_seq_one_letter_code
_entity_poly.pdbx_strand_id
1 'polypeptide(L)'
;MRKIFTILCLSFYLVAQTANAQQQDTKFESLRVAFITDYVQLTPEESQKFWPVYNQYRAELKSLRKQYMASDRDDEDPGFADRKIEYAQKKLDIQKKYRPQLEQVIGAKKYSLLLSAEDKFKQELLRNIQERKK
;
A
#
# COMPACT_ATOMS: atom_id res chain seq x y z
N MET A 1 -40.16 16.19 18.85
CA MET A 1 -39.71 16.51 17.47
C MET A 1 -38.29 17.06 17.38
N ARG A 2 -37.81 17.97 18.26
CA ARG A 2 -36.40 18.45 18.25
C ARG A 2 -35.33 17.35 18.38
N LYS A 3 -35.59 16.28 19.14
CA LYS A 3 -34.67 15.14 19.35
C LYS A 3 -34.51 14.20 18.15
N ILE A 4 -35.55 14.08 17.31
CA ILE A 4 -35.52 13.26 16.08
C ILE A 4 -34.66 13.94 15.00
N PHE A 5 -34.76 15.27 14.91
CA PHE A 5 -33.93 16.06 13.99
C PHE A 5 -32.44 16.01 14.38
N THR A 6 -32.12 15.96 15.68
CA THR A 6 -30.73 15.85 16.16
C THR A 6 -30.13 14.46 15.90
N ILE A 7 -30.91 13.39 16.03
CA ILE A 7 -30.47 12.01 15.69
C ILE A 7 -30.22 11.87 14.18
N LEU A 8 -31.07 12.48 13.33
CA LEU A 8 -30.91 12.48 11.88
C LEU A 8 -29.64 13.24 11.43
N CYS A 9 -29.37 14.41 12.05
CA CYS A 9 -28.14 15.16 11.76
C CYS A 9 -26.88 14.39 12.19
N LEU A 10 -26.90 13.70 13.33
CA LEU A 10 -25.74 12.94 13.82
C LEU A 10 -25.40 11.74 12.91
N SER A 11 -26.41 11.07 12.34
CA SER A 11 -26.18 10.01 11.34
C SER A 11 -25.57 10.53 10.03
N PHE A 12 -25.85 11.77 9.64
CA PHE A 12 -25.30 12.38 8.42
C PHE A 12 -23.81 12.72 8.56
N TYR A 13 -23.38 13.13 9.76
CA TYR A 13 -21.95 13.37 10.06
C TYR A 13 -21.11 12.09 10.02
N LEU A 14 -21.66 10.94 10.45
CA LEU A 14 -20.94 9.66 10.39
C LEU A 14 -20.76 9.19 8.94
N VAL A 15 -21.80 9.30 8.10
CA VAL A 15 -21.73 8.96 6.68
C VAL A 15 -20.73 9.86 5.93
N ALA A 16 -20.75 11.17 6.22
CA ALA A 16 -19.83 12.13 5.62
C ALA A 16 -18.35 11.88 5.97
N GLN A 17 -18.06 11.40 7.18
CA GLN A 17 -16.68 11.03 7.57
C GLN A 17 -16.21 9.76 6.86
N THR A 18 -17.08 8.75 6.74
CA THR A 18 -16.74 7.51 6.01
C THR A 18 -16.56 7.73 4.50
N ALA A 19 -17.36 8.62 3.90
CA ALA A 19 -17.27 8.94 2.48
C ALA A 19 -15.94 9.63 2.12
N ASN A 20 -15.48 10.57 2.95
CA ASN A 20 -14.21 11.26 2.73
C ASN A 20 -12.99 10.34 2.87
N ALA A 21 -12.98 9.45 3.86
CA ALA A 21 -11.90 8.47 4.02
C ALA A 21 -11.81 7.51 2.82
N GLN A 22 -12.95 6.99 2.35
CA GLN A 22 -13.02 6.13 1.18
C GLN A 22 -12.54 6.84 -0.11
N GLN A 23 -12.89 8.11 -0.28
CA GLN A 23 -12.47 8.91 -1.43
C GLN A 23 -10.95 9.20 -1.42
N GLN A 24 -10.36 9.38 -0.24
CA GLN A 24 -8.93 9.61 -0.11
C GLN A 24 -8.12 8.35 -0.41
N ASP A 25 -8.56 7.19 0.08
CA ASP A 25 -7.93 5.90 -0.21
C ASP A 25 -7.99 5.57 -1.71
N THR A 26 -9.13 5.78 -2.37
CA THR A 26 -9.26 5.53 -3.82
C THR A 26 -8.35 6.43 -4.66
N LYS A 27 -8.19 7.71 -4.28
CA LYS A 27 -7.25 8.62 -4.95
C LYS A 27 -5.78 8.22 -4.76
N PHE A 28 -5.43 7.71 -3.59
CA PHE A 28 -4.07 7.25 -3.32
C PHE A 28 -3.73 5.99 -4.13
N GLU A 29 -4.67 5.05 -4.22
CA GLU A 29 -4.52 3.84 -5.03
C GLU A 29 -4.45 4.17 -6.53
N SER A 30 -5.26 5.10 -7.03
CA SER A 30 -5.20 5.49 -8.45
C SER A 30 -3.87 6.14 -8.82
N LEU A 31 -3.33 7.01 -7.96
CA LEU A 31 -2.00 7.59 -8.14
C LEU A 31 -0.90 6.53 -8.13
N ARG A 32 -1.01 5.51 -7.26
CA ARG A 32 -0.08 4.39 -7.24
C ARG A 32 -0.15 3.60 -8.54
N VAL A 33 -1.36 3.26 -9.00
CA VAL A 33 -1.57 2.51 -10.23
C VAL A 33 -0.93 3.23 -11.41
N ALA A 34 -1.19 4.53 -11.55
CA ALA A 34 -0.57 5.36 -12.58
C ALA A 34 0.97 5.36 -12.47
N PHE A 35 1.51 5.64 -11.28
CA PHE A 35 2.95 5.72 -11.07
C PHE A 35 3.68 4.40 -11.37
N ILE A 36 3.17 3.28 -10.85
CA ILE A 36 3.82 1.97 -11.04
C ILE A 36 3.74 1.54 -12.51
N THR A 37 2.60 1.75 -13.18
CA THR A 37 2.44 1.45 -14.61
C THR A 37 3.48 2.19 -15.44
N ASP A 38 3.68 3.48 -15.18
CA ASP A 38 4.65 4.32 -15.88
C ASP A 38 6.10 3.96 -15.53
N TYR A 39 6.43 3.90 -14.23
CA TYR A 39 7.79 3.65 -13.74
C TYR A 39 8.33 2.28 -14.16
N VAL A 40 7.48 1.25 -14.13
CA VAL A 40 7.83 -0.12 -14.53
C VAL A 40 7.69 -0.32 -16.05
N GLN A 41 7.07 0.64 -16.75
CA GLN A 41 6.81 0.61 -18.19
C GLN A 41 5.95 -0.59 -18.60
N LEU A 42 4.81 -0.75 -17.93
CA LEU A 42 3.86 -1.81 -18.24
C LEU A 42 3.12 -1.51 -19.54
N THR A 43 3.11 -2.48 -20.45
CA THR A 43 2.19 -2.49 -21.61
C THR A 43 0.75 -2.78 -21.15
N PRO A 44 -0.27 -2.48 -21.98
CA PRO A 44 -1.65 -2.86 -21.68
C PRO A 44 -1.80 -4.37 -21.41
N GLU A 45 -1.12 -5.21 -22.18
CA GLU A 45 -1.18 -6.67 -22.08
C GLU A 45 -0.51 -7.17 -20.78
N GLU A 46 0.64 -6.61 -20.42
CA GLU A 46 1.30 -6.92 -19.15
C GLU A 46 0.46 -6.43 -17.97
N SER A 47 -0.10 -5.23 -18.04
CA SER A 47 -0.90 -4.61 -16.97
C SER A 47 -2.07 -5.50 -16.54
N GLN A 48 -2.80 -6.07 -17.52
CA GLN A 48 -3.94 -6.97 -17.25
C GLN A 48 -3.54 -8.19 -16.41
N LYS A 49 -2.33 -8.71 -16.61
CA LYS A 49 -1.81 -9.90 -15.90
C LYS A 49 -1.06 -9.51 -14.62
N PHE A 50 -0.43 -8.34 -14.61
CA PHE A 50 0.42 -7.86 -13.52
C PHE A 50 -0.39 -7.47 -12.28
N TRP A 51 -1.42 -6.66 -12.46
CA TRP A 51 -2.17 -6.07 -11.33
C TRP A 51 -2.78 -7.10 -10.38
N PRO A 52 -3.39 -8.21 -10.84
CA PRO A 52 -3.89 -9.25 -9.95
C PRO A 52 -2.81 -9.83 -9.02
N VAL A 53 -1.64 -10.17 -9.57
CA VAL A 53 -0.52 -10.75 -8.82
C VAL A 53 0.09 -9.71 -7.88
N TYR A 54 0.30 -8.49 -8.37
CA TYR A 54 0.88 -7.41 -7.58
C TYR A 54 -0.01 -7.01 -6.40
N ASN A 55 -1.33 -6.97 -6.60
CA ASN A 55 -2.29 -6.65 -5.55
C ASN A 55 -2.29 -7.71 -4.44
N GLN A 56 -2.17 -8.99 -4.79
CA GLN A 56 -2.03 -10.06 -3.80
C GLN A 56 -0.71 -9.94 -3.01
N TYR A 57 0.41 -9.72 -3.70
CA TYR A 57 1.70 -9.45 -3.07
C TYR A 57 1.63 -8.28 -2.08
N ARG A 58 1.00 -7.18 -2.48
CA ARG A 58 0.80 -5.99 -1.63
C ARG A 58 -0.10 -6.26 -0.45
N ALA A 59 -1.18 -7.01 -0.63
CA ALA A 59 -2.10 -7.38 0.44
C ALA A 59 -1.40 -8.21 1.51
N GLU A 60 -0.57 -9.19 1.12
CA GLU A 60 0.21 -10.00 2.06
C GLU A 60 1.24 -9.16 2.82
N LEU A 61 1.97 -8.28 2.14
CA LEU A 61 2.88 -7.34 2.80
C LEU A 61 2.17 -6.41 3.78
N LYS A 62 0.99 -5.89 3.40
CA LYS A 62 0.17 -5.02 4.26
C LYS A 62 -0.31 -5.76 5.50
N SER A 63 -0.75 -7.01 5.33
CA SER A 63 -1.16 -7.88 6.45
C SER A 63 0.01 -8.14 7.40
N LEU A 64 1.17 -8.53 6.87
CA LEU A 64 2.38 -8.76 7.66
C LEU A 64 2.80 -7.51 8.44
N ARG A 65 2.79 -6.34 7.78
CA ARG A 65 3.09 -5.06 8.44
C ARG A 65 2.09 -4.76 9.56
N LYS A 66 0.79 -5.00 9.34
CA LYS A 66 -0.24 -4.77 10.36
C LYS A 66 -0.03 -5.66 11.58
N GLN A 67 0.32 -6.94 11.38
CA GLN A 67 0.62 -7.87 12.46
C GLN A 67 1.85 -7.40 13.25
N TYR A 68 2.92 -7.03 12.55
CA TYR A 68 4.15 -6.52 13.15
C TYR A 68 3.93 -5.22 13.97
N MET A 69 3.19 -4.26 13.43
CA MET A 69 2.86 -3.01 14.15
C MET A 69 1.90 -3.25 15.33
N ALA A 70 1.12 -4.34 15.33
CA ALA A 70 0.27 -4.68 16.47
C ALA A 70 1.09 -5.28 17.63
N SER A 71 2.19 -5.98 17.32
CA SER A 71 3.09 -6.62 18.29
C SER A 71 4.21 -5.69 18.80
N ASP A 72 4.63 -4.71 18.01
CA ASP A 72 5.69 -3.77 18.38
C ASP A 72 5.10 -2.49 18.99
N ARG A 73 5.17 -2.39 20.33
CA ARG A 73 4.78 -1.20 21.08
C ARG A 73 5.89 -0.63 21.97
N ASP A 74 7.02 -1.33 22.10
CA ASP A 74 8.08 -0.94 23.01
C ASP A 74 9.44 -1.34 22.44
N ASP A 75 10.31 -0.35 22.23
CA ASP A 75 11.67 -0.53 21.73
C ASP A 75 12.60 -1.05 22.85
N GLU A 76 12.17 -1.01 24.10
CA GLU A 76 12.88 -1.57 25.26
C GLU A 76 12.55 -3.05 25.52
N ASP A 77 11.63 -3.64 24.75
CA ASP A 77 11.29 -5.06 24.85
C ASP A 77 12.47 -5.93 24.38
N PRO A 78 13.01 -6.83 25.22
CA PRO A 78 14.07 -7.77 24.84
C PRO A 78 13.73 -8.62 23.59
N GLY A 79 12.44 -8.89 23.34
CA GLY A 79 11.97 -9.62 22.16
C GLY A 79 11.86 -8.80 20.88
N PHE A 80 12.10 -7.48 20.92
CA PHE A 80 11.99 -6.60 19.76
C PHE A 80 12.95 -7.01 18.64
N ALA A 81 14.19 -7.35 18.99
CA ALA A 81 15.21 -7.75 18.01
C ALA A 81 14.77 -9.00 17.23
N ASP A 82 14.28 -10.03 17.93
CA ASP A 82 13.82 -11.28 17.32
C ASP A 82 12.60 -11.07 16.43
N ARG A 83 11.61 -10.28 16.89
CA ARG A 83 10.43 -9.95 16.07
C ARG A 83 10.79 -9.18 14.81
N LYS A 84 11.74 -8.26 14.90
CA LYS A 84 12.24 -7.50 13.73
C LYS A 84 12.91 -8.43 12.71
N ILE A 85 13.71 -9.40 13.19
CA ILE A 85 14.33 -10.42 12.34
C ILE A 85 13.25 -11.30 11.70
N GLU A 86 12.28 -11.78 12.47
CA GLU A 86 11.19 -12.60 11.98
C GLU A 86 10.35 -11.86 10.92
N TYR A 87 10.05 -10.59 11.15
CA TYR A 87 9.36 -9.74 10.19
C TYR A 87 10.15 -9.59 8.88
N ALA A 88 11.47 -9.37 8.97
CA ALA A 88 12.32 -9.29 7.79
C ALA A 88 12.34 -10.60 7.00
N GLN A 89 12.43 -11.74 7.70
CA GLN A 89 12.40 -13.07 7.11
C GLN A 89 11.07 -13.32 6.39
N LYS A 90 9.93 -13.10 7.06
CA LYS A 90 8.60 -13.25 6.46
C LYS A 90 8.40 -12.35 5.25
N LYS A 91 8.92 -11.12 5.30
CA LYS A 91 8.87 -10.19 4.16
C LYS A 91 9.67 -10.75 2.97
N LEU A 92 10.85 -11.30 3.21
CA LEU A 92 11.66 -11.92 2.17
C LEU A 92 10.99 -13.17 1.58
N ASP A 93 10.32 -13.97 2.41
CA ASP A 93 9.60 -15.16 1.94
C ASP A 93 8.41 -14.80 1.05
N ILE A 94 7.66 -13.75 1.39
CA ILE A 94 6.63 -13.18 0.51
C ILE A 94 7.26 -12.72 -0.82
N GLN A 95 8.40 -12.02 -0.79
CA GLN A 95 9.09 -11.61 -2.02
C GLN A 95 9.50 -12.80 -2.88
N LYS A 96 10.08 -13.86 -2.29
CA LYS A 96 10.46 -15.08 -3.01
C LYS A 96 9.24 -15.79 -3.63
N LYS A 97 8.11 -15.82 -2.92
CA LYS A 97 6.84 -16.41 -3.40
C LYS A 97 6.32 -15.71 -4.65
N TYR A 98 6.36 -14.38 -4.70
CA TYR A 98 5.77 -13.60 -5.80
C TYR A 98 6.74 -13.26 -6.93
N ARG A 99 8.06 -13.30 -6.68
CA ARG A 99 9.08 -13.05 -7.70
C ARG A 99 8.84 -13.80 -9.01
N PRO A 100 8.77 -15.15 -9.05
CA PRO A 100 8.65 -15.87 -10.31
C PRO A 100 7.36 -15.51 -11.07
N GLN A 101 6.27 -15.25 -10.35
CA GLN A 101 4.98 -14.89 -10.94
C GLN A 101 5.03 -13.50 -11.58
N LEU A 102 5.63 -12.53 -10.89
CA LEU A 102 5.79 -11.17 -11.41
C LEU A 102 6.81 -11.15 -12.56
N GLU A 103 7.95 -11.80 -12.39
CA GLU A 103 9.03 -11.90 -13.40
C GLU A 103 8.54 -12.59 -14.68
N GLN A 104 7.67 -13.59 -14.59
CA GLN A 104 7.04 -14.22 -15.75
C GLN A 104 6.12 -13.25 -16.53
N VAL A 105 5.48 -12.29 -15.85
CA VAL A 105 4.57 -11.34 -16.49
C VAL A 105 5.29 -10.16 -17.13
N ILE A 106 6.29 -9.58 -16.44
CA ILE A 106 6.93 -8.32 -16.86
C ILE A 106 8.41 -8.47 -17.25
N GLY A 107 8.99 -9.66 -17.06
CA GLY A 107 10.41 -9.93 -17.28
C GLY A 107 11.33 -9.42 -16.16
N ALA A 108 12.55 -9.97 -16.13
CA ALA A 108 13.55 -9.70 -15.09
C ALA A 108 13.93 -8.21 -14.96
N LYS A 109 14.08 -7.52 -16.11
CA LYS A 109 14.47 -6.10 -16.13
C LYS A 109 13.43 -5.21 -15.45
N LYS A 110 12.15 -5.40 -15.78
CA LYS A 110 11.04 -4.63 -15.19
C LYS A 110 10.79 -5.03 -13.74
N TYR A 111 11.01 -6.30 -13.39
CA TYR A 111 10.97 -6.73 -11.98
C TYR A 111 11.99 -5.99 -11.12
N SER A 112 13.21 -5.74 -11.61
CA SER A 112 14.19 -4.92 -10.89
C SER A 112 13.71 -3.48 -10.65
N LEU A 113 13.01 -2.87 -11.62
CA LEU A 113 12.36 -1.56 -11.42
C LEU A 113 11.24 -1.63 -10.39
N LEU A 114 10.46 -2.72 -10.40
CA LEU A 114 9.37 -2.91 -9.45
C LEU A 114 9.85 -2.93 -7.99
N LEU A 115 11.04 -3.47 -7.71
CA LEU A 115 11.61 -3.53 -6.36
C LEU A 115 11.83 -2.14 -5.74
N SER A 116 12.12 -1.12 -6.56
CA SER A 116 12.30 0.26 -6.11
C SER A 116 11.05 1.14 -6.30
N ALA A 117 10.06 0.68 -7.08
CA ALA A 117 8.89 1.47 -7.47
C ALA A 117 8.10 2.01 -6.26
N GLU A 118 7.96 1.23 -5.19
CA GLU A 118 7.19 1.64 -4.01
C GLU A 118 7.86 2.75 -3.19
N ASP A 119 9.18 2.68 -3.03
CA ASP A 119 9.89 3.75 -2.32
C ASP A 119 10.02 5.00 -3.19
N LYS A 120 10.14 4.83 -4.51
CA LYS A 120 10.08 5.93 -5.48
C LYS A 120 8.72 6.62 -5.51
N PHE A 121 7.63 5.85 -5.44
CA PHE A 121 6.28 6.41 -5.34
C PHE A 121 6.11 7.29 -4.09
N LYS A 122 6.59 6.83 -2.92
CA LYS A 122 6.55 7.63 -1.69
C LYS A 122 7.37 8.91 -1.81
N GLN A 123 8.58 8.82 -2.37
CA GLN A 123 9.43 9.99 -2.63
C GLN A 123 8.73 11.01 -3.52
N GLU A 124 8.09 10.53 -4.60
CA GLU A 124 7.34 11.35 -5.54
C GLU A 124 6.15 12.05 -4.87
N LEU A 125 5.39 11.33 -4.03
CA LEU A 125 4.29 11.92 -3.27
C LEU A 125 4.76 13.01 -2.30
N LEU A 126 5.87 12.77 -1.58
CA LEU A 126 6.44 13.76 -0.67
C LEU A 126 6.87 15.03 -1.41
N ARG A 127 7.53 14.88 -2.57
CA ARG A 127 7.91 15.99 -3.44
C ARG A 127 6.69 16.81 -3.88
N ASN A 128 5.66 16.13 -4.39
CA ASN A 128 4.43 16.78 -4.84
C ASN A 128 3.70 17.55 -3.72
N ILE A 129 3.79 17.07 -2.47
CA ILE A 129 3.25 17.79 -1.30
C ILE A 129 4.08 19.04 -0.98
N GLN A 130 5.41 18.95 -1.08
CA GLN A 130 6.31 20.09 -0.82
C GLN A 130 6.15 21.19 -1.88
N GLU A 131 6.02 20.82 -3.15
CA GLU A 131 5.84 21.77 -4.26
C GLU A 131 4.51 22.52 -4.17
N ARG A 132 3.43 21.87 -3.72
CA ARG A 132 2.12 22.52 -3.51
C ARG A 132 2.09 23.49 -2.32
N LYS A 133 3.09 23.46 -1.44
CA LYS A 133 3.21 24.34 -0.28
C LYS A 133 4.06 25.58 -0.56
N LYS A 134 4.78 25.61 -1.69
CA LYS A 134 5.48 26.79 -2.20
C LYS A 134 4.53 27.61 -3.06
#